data_AF-A0A1F5SEU5-F1
#
_entry.id   AF-A0A1F5SEU5-F1
#
_cell.length_a   1.000
_cell.length_b   1.000
_cell.length_c   1.000
_cell.angle_alpha   90.00
_cell.angle_beta   90.00
_cell.angle_gamma   90.00
#
_symmetry.space_group_name_H-M   'P 1'
#
loop_
_entity.id
_entity.type
_entity.pdbx_description
1 polymer ?
#
loop_
_entity_poly.entity_id
_entity_poly.type
_entity_poly.pdbx_seq_one_letter_code
_entity_poly.pdbx_strand_id
1 'polypeptide(L)'
;MLTSKPQQIKIIVGIFGIVLLAGITILISNETKIDTQIPLSDKIPTVEELQQEMSQIAQYEFEHGCVEKNERGQDVFCGESKKKVDVAEARYNAAVKALTMPDDATMRADTDAIKKFMGDANFVVEYSRSQSPANFNVGMLTKLSDQGDERIDTPQAWKRIVNIYRATKEIEETCQVYEYEVYPKTHDIVEVRVVYPEDYQGICTKGDLFLPKVSEAQIKEVGKTYLKNLGLAQPLTVTPVDDMSRWQWKWQDEKYKLSDELVGRSAVDSKPTVRLFISSAGKLLQYNNTVALFEN
;
A
#
# COMPACT_ATOMS: atom_id res chain seq x y z
N MET A 1 50.08 14.09 0.51
CA MET A 1 48.83 14.41 -0.23
C MET A 1 47.91 13.21 -0.09
N LEU A 2 46.92 13.31 0.78
CA LEU A 2 45.90 12.28 1.00
C LEU A 2 44.75 12.57 0.05
N THR A 3 44.52 11.69 -0.92
CA THR A 3 43.35 11.72 -1.78
C THR A 3 42.15 11.15 -1.02
N SER A 4 41.15 12.00 -0.74
CA SER A 4 39.88 11.59 -0.15
C SER A 4 39.10 10.73 -1.14
N LYS A 5 38.70 9.52 -0.71
CA LYS A 5 37.79 8.65 -1.46
C LYS A 5 36.44 9.34 -1.71
N PRO A 6 35.77 9.08 -2.84
CA PRO A 6 34.44 9.64 -3.11
C PRO A 6 33.43 9.10 -2.09
N GLN A 7 32.76 10.00 -1.37
CA GLN A 7 31.62 9.67 -0.52
C GLN A 7 30.41 9.35 -1.40
N GLN A 8 29.90 8.12 -1.29
CA GLN A 8 28.62 7.75 -1.87
C GLN A 8 27.49 8.34 -1.00
N ILE A 9 26.72 9.26 -1.58
CA ILE A 9 25.50 9.78 -0.96
C ILE A 9 24.34 8.90 -1.43
N LYS A 10 23.74 8.15 -0.50
CA LYS A 10 22.50 7.41 -0.73
C LYS A 10 21.33 8.38 -0.59
N ILE A 11 20.66 8.73 -1.69
CA ILE A 11 19.41 9.50 -1.66
C ILE A 11 18.25 8.51 -1.70
N ILE A 12 17.48 8.43 -0.62
CA ILE A 12 16.21 7.70 -0.59
C ILE A 12 15.12 8.74 -0.85
N VAL A 13 14.64 8.80 -2.10
CA VAL A 13 13.46 9.59 -2.43
C VAL A 13 12.23 8.78 -2.02
N GLY A 14 11.72 9.06 -0.83
CA GLY A 14 10.41 8.58 -0.39
C GLY A 14 9.33 9.42 -1.06
N ILE A 15 8.96 9.06 -2.30
CA ILE A 15 7.79 9.65 -2.95
C ILE A 15 6.56 9.15 -2.19
N PHE A 16 5.78 10.10 -1.66
CA PHE A 16 4.49 9.84 -1.03
C PHE A 16 3.59 9.07 -1.99
N GLY A 17 3.01 7.94 -1.54
CA GLY A 17 1.80 7.38 -2.16
C GLY A 17 1.93 6.05 -2.91
N ILE A 18 3.11 5.45 -3.06
CA ILE A 18 3.24 4.09 -3.60
C ILE A 18 4.06 3.23 -2.63
N VAL A 19 3.41 2.16 -2.16
CA VAL A 19 4.04 1.07 -1.42
C VAL A 19 5.27 0.60 -2.18
N LEU A 20 6.43 0.76 -1.54
CA LEU A 20 7.69 0.02 -1.71
C LEU A 20 7.57 -1.23 -2.62
N LEU A 21 7.76 -1.04 -3.92
CA LEU A 21 8.28 -2.07 -4.80
C LEU A 21 9.70 -1.63 -5.18
N ALA A 22 10.67 -2.29 -4.52
CA ALA A 22 12.11 -2.11 -4.66
C ALA A 22 12.67 -0.75 -4.22
N GLY A 23 13.54 -0.77 -3.20
CA GLY A 23 14.46 0.35 -2.99
C GLY A 23 15.34 0.50 -4.22
N ILE A 24 15.14 1.57 -4.98
CA ILE A 24 15.98 1.90 -6.13
C ILE A 24 17.32 2.37 -5.56
N THR A 25 18.34 1.52 -5.67
CA THR A 25 19.74 1.92 -5.50
C THR A 25 20.23 2.41 -6.85
N ILE A 26 20.34 3.72 -7.07
CA ILE A 26 20.89 4.28 -8.31
C ILE A 26 22.42 4.26 -8.20
N LEU A 27 23.07 3.45 -9.04
CA LEU A 27 24.51 3.53 -9.29
C LEU A 27 24.77 4.56 -10.38
N ILE A 28 25.45 5.65 -10.03
CA ILE A 28 25.81 6.73 -10.97
C ILE A 28 27.00 6.27 -11.80
N SER A 29 26.79 6.09 -13.11
CA SER A 29 27.84 6.16 -14.13
C SER A 29 27.81 7.57 -14.73
N ASN A 30 28.89 8.31 -14.53
CA ASN A 30 28.98 9.72 -14.87
C ASN A 30 29.44 9.88 -16.33
N GLU A 31 28.52 9.93 -17.30
CA GLU A 31 28.79 10.55 -18.60
C GLU A 31 27.57 11.33 -19.11
N THR A 32 27.68 12.64 -19.04
CA THR A 32 26.82 13.66 -19.62
C THR A 32 26.85 13.63 -21.15
N LYS A 33 25.66 13.60 -21.77
CA LYS A 33 25.34 14.44 -22.94
C LYS A 33 23.82 14.58 -23.07
N ILE A 34 23.33 15.79 -22.83
CA ILE A 34 21.95 16.21 -23.09
C ILE A 34 21.92 16.69 -24.54
N ASP A 35 21.27 15.93 -25.41
CA ASP A 35 20.78 16.43 -26.70
C ASP A 35 19.26 16.32 -26.70
N THR A 36 18.62 17.47 -26.51
CA THR A 36 17.18 17.68 -26.61
C THR A 36 16.76 17.59 -28.06
N GLN A 37 16.12 16.48 -28.43
CA GLN A 37 15.09 16.38 -29.48
C GLN A 37 14.38 15.04 -29.30
N ILE A 38 13.23 15.04 -28.60
CA ILE A 38 12.34 13.88 -28.57
C ILE A 38 11.52 13.94 -29.86
N PRO A 39 11.68 13.00 -30.80
CA PRO A 39 10.77 12.89 -31.92
C PRO A 39 9.39 12.52 -31.39
N LEU A 40 8.33 13.20 -31.85
CA LEU A 40 6.96 12.75 -31.62
C LEU A 40 6.80 11.36 -32.25
N SER A 41 6.87 10.34 -31.41
CA SER A 41 6.53 8.97 -31.77
C SER A 41 5.03 8.79 -31.57
N ASP A 42 4.31 8.33 -32.60
CA ASP A 42 2.88 7.96 -32.54
C ASP A 42 2.61 6.73 -31.64
N LYS A 43 3.63 6.26 -30.91
CA LYS A 43 3.54 5.11 -30.02
C LYS A 43 3.11 5.57 -28.63
N ILE A 44 2.02 5.00 -28.13
CA ILE A 44 1.61 5.16 -26.73
C ILE A 44 2.77 4.66 -25.84
N PRO A 45 3.28 5.46 -24.90
CA PRO A 45 4.40 5.07 -24.06
C PRO A 45 4.05 3.89 -23.16
N THR A 46 5.01 3.00 -22.89
CA THR A 46 4.82 1.88 -21.96
C THR A 46 4.81 2.34 -20.51
N VAL A 47 4.36 1.47 -19.59
CA VAL A 47 4.40 1.76 -18.15
C VAL A 47 5.84 1.98 -17.67
N GLU A 48 6.81 1.23 -18.18
CA GLU A 48 8.23 1.40 -17.87
C GLU A 48 8.77 2.75 -18.36
N GLU A 49 8.39 3.16 -19.58
CA GLU A 49 8.79 4.46 -20.15
C GLU A 49 8.21 5.62 -19.31
N LEU A 50 6.94 5.51 -18.90
CA LEU A 50 6.29 6.50 -18.03
C LEU A 50 6.89 6.52 -16.61
N GLN A 51 7.28 5.37 -16.07
CA GLN A 51 7.97 5.30 -14.79
C GLN A 51 9.33 6.02 -14.84
N GLN A 52 10.07 5.81 -15.93
CA GLN A 52 11.35 6.46 -16.16
C GLN A 52 11.18 7.97 -16.35
N GLU A 53 10.18 8.41 -17.13
CA GLU A 53 9.84 9.81 -17.32
C GLU A 53 9.51 10.49 -15.98
N MET A 54 8.61 9.90 -15.19
CA MET A 54 8.23 10.40 -13.86
C MET A 54 9.46 10.53 -12.93
N SER A 55 10.33 9.51 -12.92
CA SER A 55 11.56 9.53 -12.10
C SER A 55 12.53 10.62 -12.53
N GLN A 56 12.68 10.85 -13.84
CA GLN A 56 13.54 11.89 -14.39
C GLN A 56 13.00 13.30 -14.07
N ILE A 57 11.69 13.52 -14.20
CA ILE A 57 11.04 14.79 -13.85
C ILE A 57 11.20 15.07 -12.36
N ALA A 58 10.91 14.09 -11.49
CA ALA A 58 11.07 14.25 -10.05
C ALA A 58 12.51 14.58 -9.65
N GLN A 59 13.50 13.90 -10.24
CA GLN A 59 14.92 14.19 -9.97
C GLN A 59 15.31 15.59 -10.43
N TYR A 60 14.93 15.98 -11.64
CA TYR A 60 15.23 17.31 -12.18
C TYR A 60 14.63 18.42 -11.32
N GLU A 61 13.34 18.29 -10.96
CA GLU A 61 12.64 19.26 -10.13
C GLU A 61 13.15 19.29 -8.68
N PHE A 62 13.75 18.19 -8.19
CA PHE A 62 14.36 18.16 -6.86
C PHE A 62 15.67 18.94 -6.84
N GLU A 63 16.47 18.83 -7.91
CA GLU A 63 17.77 19.49 -8.03
C GLU A 63 17.67 20.97 -8.44
N HIS A 64 16.69 21.32 -9.27
CA HIS A 64 16.62 22.64 -9.93
C HIS A 64 15.32 23.39 -9.65
N GLY A 65 14.31 22.73 -9.07
CA GLY A 65 12.98 23.27 -8.86
C GLY A 65 12.75 23.80 -7.44
N CYS A 66 11.48 23.87 -7.07
CA CYS A 66 11.02 24.27 -5.75
C CYS A 66 10.84 23.03 -4.86
N VAL A 67 11.63 22.97 -3.80
CA VAL A 67 11.49 21.99 -2.71
C VAL A 67 11.47 22.74 -1.38
N GLU A 68 10.49 22.42 -0.53
CA GLU A 68 10.35 22.98 0.80
C GLU A 68 10.25 21.88 1.87
N LYS A 69 10.42 22.25 3.13
CA LYS A 69 10.22 21.35 4.26
C LYS A 69 8.78 21.41 4.72
N ASN A 70 8.08 20.27 4.73
CA ASN A 70 6.77 20.17 5.37
C ASN A 70 6.88 20.24 6.91
N GLU A 71 5.74 20.20 7.61
CA GLU A 71 5.67 20.24 9.09
C GLU A 71 6.47 19.13 9.80
N ARG A 72 6.82 18.07 9.07
CA ARG A 72 7.62 16.93 9.57
C ARG A 72 9.09 17.03 9.19
N GLY A 73 9.53 18.15 8.61
CA GLY A 73 10.91 18.34 8.13
C GLY A 73 11.27 17.50 6.90
N GLN A 74 10.28 17.02 6.15
CA GLN A 74 10.48 16.25 4.93
C GLN A 74 10.47 17.17 3.70
N ASP A 75 11.35 16.89 2.74
CA ASP A 75 11.38 17.59 1.46
C ASP A 75 10.11 17.27 0.66
N VAL A 76 9.40 18.31 0.23
CA VAL A 76 8.21 18.21 -0.63
C VAL A 76 8.31 19.22 -1.77
N PHE A 77 7.86 18.83 -2.95
CA PHE A 77 7.80 19.74 -4.09
C PHE A 77 6.79 20.86 -3.83
N CYS A 78 7.12 22.09 -4.26
CA CYS A 78 6.26 23.25 -4.16
C CYS A 78 6.03 23.92 -5.51
N GLY A 79 5.03 24.82 -5.57
CA GLY A 79 4.76 25.66 -6.73
C GLY A 79 4.59 24.90 -8.06
N GLU A 80 5.36 25.30 -9.07
CA GLU A 80 5.32 24.69 -10.40
C GLU A 80 5.95 23.28 -10.43
N SER A 81 7.00 23.06 -9.65
CA SER A 81 7.67 21.76 -9.52
C SER A 81 6.70 20.69 -9.05
N LYS A 82 5.86 21.00 -8.05
CA LYS A 82 4.79 20.10 -7.61
C LYS A 82 3.85 19.72 -8.76
N LYS A 83 3.38 20.70 -9.53
CA LYS A 83 2.45 20.44 -10.63
C LYS A 83 3.06 19.52 -11.70
N LYS A 84 4.34 19.69 -12.03
CA LYS A 84 5.02 18.85 -13.02
C LYS A 84 5.17 17.42 -12.55
N VAL A 85 5.56 17.23 -11.29
CA VAL A 85 5.67 15.90 -10.68
C VAL A 85 4.30 15.23 -10.58
N ASP A 86 3.28 15.94 -10.09
CA ASP A 86 1.91 15.43 -9.98
C ASP A 86 1.34 15.02 -11.35
N VAL A 87 1.62 15.77 -12.43
CA VAL A 87 1.19 15.43 -13.80
C VAL A 87 1.89 14.16 -14.32
N ALA A 88 3.19 14.02 -14.08
CA ALA A 88 3.95 12.85 -14.48
C ALA A 88 3.48 11.59 -13.72
N GLU A 89 3.26 11.72 -12.41
CA GLU A 89 2.70 10.67 -11.56
C GLU A 89 1.29 10.28 -12.00
N ALA A 90 0.41 11.24 -12.28
CA ALA A 90 -0.95 10.96 -12.76
C ALA A 90 -0.94 10.17 -14.08
N ARG A 91 -0.03 10.50 -15.02
CA ARG A 91 0.13 9.76 -16.28
C ARG A 91 0.59 8.33 -16.05
N TYR A 92 1.60 8.13 -15.20
CA TYR A 92 2.07 6.80 -14.82
C TYR A 92 0.96 5.97 -14.16
N ASN A 93 0.27 6.54 -13.17
CA ASN A 93 -0.81 5.87 -12.44
C ASN A 93 -1.98 5.50 -13.34
N ALA A 94 -2.35 6.37 -14.29
CA ALA A 94 -3.38 6.07 -15.29
C ALA A 94 -3.00 4.88 -16.19
N ALA A 95 -1.74 4.80 -16.62
CA ALA A 95 -1.25 3.69 -17.44
C ALA A 95 -1.18 2.38 -16.65
N VAL A 96 -0.71 2.42 -15.38
CA VAL A 96 -0.73 1.25 -14.48
C VAL A 96 -2.16 0.76 -14.26
N LYS A 97 -3.10 1.67 -13.96
CA LYS A 97 -4.52 1.36 -13.80
C LYS A 97 -5.08 0.67 -15.03
N ALA A 98 -4.82 1.20 -16.23
CA ALA A 98 -5.29 0.61 -17.48
C ALA A 98 -4.68 -0.77 -17.76
N LEU A 99 -3.38 -0.95 -17.48
CA LEU A 99 -2.67 -2.21 -17.71
C LEU A 99 -3.09 -3.32 -16.75
N THR A 100 -3.40 -2.96 -15.50
CA THR A 100 -3.67 -3.92 -14.43
C THR A 100 -5.16 -4.16 -14.18
N MET A 101 -6.04 -3.42 -14.86
CA MET A 101 -7.48 -3.48 -14.69
C MET A 101 -8.00 -4.92 -14.88
N PRO A 102 -8.68 -5.50 -13.88
CA PRO A 102 -9.29 -6.81 -14.01
C PRO A 102 -10.49 -6.76 -14.97
N ASP A 103 -10.91 -7.92 -15.45
CA ASP A 103 -12.13 -8.03 -16.26
C ASP A 103 -13.40 -7.67 -15.46
N ASP A 104 -14.47 -7.33 -16.16
CA ASP A 104 -15.74 -6.91 -15.56
C ASP A 104 -16.33 -7.92 -14.57
N ALA A 105 -16.13 -9.23 -14.78
CA ALA A 105 -16.68 -10.24 -13.87
C ALA A 105 -15.89 -10.27 -12.56
N THR A 106 -14.56 -10.24 -12.64
CA THR A 106 -13.67 -10.11 -11.49
C THR A 106 -13.96 -8.81 -10.72
N MET A 107 -14.08 -7.68 -11.42
CA MET A 107 -14.43 -6.40 -10.79
C MET A 107 -15.74 -6.46 -10.02
N ARG A 108 -16.80 -7.01 -10.64
CA ARG A 108 -18.11 -7.14 -9.97
C ARG A 108 -17.99 -7.98 -8.71
N ALA A 109 -17.36 -9.15 -8.79
CA ALA A 109 -17.21 -10.04 -7.64
C ALA A 109 -16.40 -9.39 -6.50
N ASP A 110 -15.30 -8.69 -6.82
CA ASP A 110 -14.52 -7.94 -5.84
C ASP A 110 -15.37 -6.85 -5.17
N THR A 111 -16.12 -6.05 -5.95
CA THR A 111 -16.96 -4.99 -5.39
C THR A 111 -18.12 -5.53 -4.55
N ASP A 112 -18.68 -6.69 -4.90
CA ASP A 112 -19.73 -7.34 -4.12
C ASP A 112 -19.19 -7.89 -2.80
N ALA A 113 -17.96 -8.43 -2.79
CA ALA A 113 -17.28 -8.82 -1.56
C ALA A 113 -17.04 -7.61 -0.63
N ILE A 114 -16.63 -6.46 -1.18
CA ILE A 114 -16.46 -5.23 -0.42
C ILE A 114 -17.78 -4.73 0.16
N LYS A 115 -18.87 -4.68 -0.63
CA LYS A 115 -20.20 -4.28 -0.16
C LYS A 115 -20.70 -5.19 0.95
N LYS A 116 -20.52 -6.51 0.80
CA LYS A 116 -20.86 -7.50 1.81
C LYS A 116 -20.08 -7.25 3.10
N PHE A 117 -18.77 -7.03 3.01
CA PHE A 117 -17.92 -6.73 4.16
C PHE A 117 -18.36 -5.47 4.90
N MET A 118 -18.62 -4.39 4.17
CA MET A 118 -19.10 -3.12 4.73
C MET A 118 -20.53 -3.23 5.29
N GLY A 119 -21.30 -4.25 4.90
CA GLY A 119 -22.70 -4.39 5.27
C GLY A 119 -23.59 -3.34 4.60
N ASP A 120 -23.13 -2.74 3.49
CA ASP A 120 -23.84 -1.70 2.74
C ASP A 120 -23.83 -2.03 1.24
N ALA A 121 -25.00 -2.37 0.71
CA ALA A 121 -25.19 -2.70 -0.71
C ALA A 121 -24.97 -1.51 -1.65
N ASN A 122 -25.06 -0.28 -1.13
CA ASN A 122 -24.85 0.97 -1.87
C ASN A 122 -23.42 1.50 -1.71
N PHE A 123 -22.52 0.75 -1.05
CA PHE A 123 -21.13 1.14 -0.91
C PHE A 123 -20.45 1.20 -2.28
N VAL A 124 -19.81 2.34 -2.59
CA VAL A 124 -19.20 2.59 -3.89
C VAL A 124 -17.69 2.70 -3.75
N VAL A 125 -17.00 1.87 -4.53
CA VAL A 125 -15.55 1.88 -4.66
C VAL A 125 -15.14 2.02 -6.12
N GLU A 126 -13.94 2.56 -6.32
CA GLU A 126 -13.30 2.64 -7.63
C GLU A 126 -12.02 1.82 -7.63
N TYR A 127 -11.78 1.12 -8.74
CA TYR A 127 -10.53 0.43 -8.97
C TYR A 127 -9.38 1.43 -9.10
N SER A 128 -8.28 1.15 -8.41
CA SER A 128 -7.04 1.95 -8.47
C SER A 128 -5.99 1.25 -9.32
N ARG A 129 -5.54 0.06 -8.91
CA ARG A 129 -4.45 -0.71 -9.54
C ARG A 129 -4.40 -2.14 -9.01
N SER A 130 -3.56 -2.98 -9.60
CA SER A 130 -3.20 -4.29 -9.02
C SER A 130 -1.72 -4.35 -8.71
N GLN A 131 -1.38 -4.93 -7.56
CA GLN A 131 0.00 -5.00 -7.06
C GLN A 131 0.19 -6.21 -6.15
N SER A 132 1.42 -6.42 -5.67
CA SER A 132 1.65 -7.34 -4.56
C SER A 132 0.98 -6.85 -3.27
N PRO A 133 0.42 -7.76 -2.46
CA PRO A 133 -0.24 -7.39 -1.20
C PRO A 133 0.72 -6.69 -0.23
N ALA A 134 0.24 -5.66 0.46
CA ALA A 134 1.11 -4.82 1.29
C ALA A 134 1.63 -5.55 2.55
N ASN A 135 0.81 -6.41 3.14
CA ASN A 135 1.13 -7.18 4.36
C ASN A 135 1.20 -8.69 4.10
N PHE A 136 1.78 -9.09 2.96
CA PHE A 136 2.09 -10.48 2.68
C PHE A 136 3.32 -10.61 1.76
N ASN A 137 4.37 -11.24 2.26
CA ASN A 137 5.53 -11.62 1.46
C ASN A 137 6.20 -12.88 2.02
N VAL A 138 6.18 -13.95 1.22
CA VAL A 138 6.90 -15.20 1.46
C VAL A 138 8.02 -15.32 0.42
N GLY A 139 9.24 -15.56 0.88
CA GLY A 139 10.38 -15.70 -0.01
C GLY A 139 11.42 -16.70 0.47
N MET A 140 12.38 -17.01 -0.39
CA MET A 140 13.55 -17.79 -0.07
C MET A 140 14.66 -16.86 0.42
N LEU A 141 15.21 -17.16 1.59
CA LEU A 141 16.34 -16.41 2.13
C LEU A 141 17.63 -16.95 1.51
N THR A 142 18.29 -16.11 0.71
CA THR A 142 19.61 -16.38 0.16
C THR A 142 20.64 -15.55 0.89
N LYS A 143 21.60 -16.20 1.56
CA LYS A 143 22.77 -15.53 2.11
C LYS A 143 23.70 -15.13 0.98
N LEU A 144 23.99 -13.84 0.88
CA LEU A 144 24.87 -13.25 -0.12
C LEU A 144 26.31 -13.12 0.38
N SER A 145 26.51 -13.05 1.71
CA SER A 145 27.83 -12.99 2.32
C SER A 145 27.82 -13.56 3.74
N ASP A 146 28.99 -13.97 4.23
CA ASP A 146 29.19 -14.36 5.64
C ASP A 146 29.05 -13.19 6.62
N GLN A 147 28.99 -11.95 6.10
CA GLN A 147 28.83 -10.71 6.89
C GLN A 147 27.36 -10.36 7.16
N GLY A 148 26.42 -11.20 6.75
CA GLY A 148 24.99 -11.05 7.04
C GLY A 148 24.20 -10.34 5.93
N ASP A 149 24.77 -10.19 4.73
CA ASP A 149 23.99 -9.73 3.59
C ASP A 149 23.02 -10.85 3.17
N GLU A 150 21.73 -10.54 3.18
CA GLU A 150 20.67 -11.48 2.85
C GLU A 150 19.77 -10.90 1.75
N ARG A 151 19.33 -11.76 0.84
CA ARG A 151 18.31 -11.45 -0.18
C ARG A 151 17.11 -12.35 0.03
N ILE A 152 15.92 -11.78 -0.06
CA ILE A 152 14.68 -12.55 -0.07
C ILE A 152 14.13 -12.52 -1.49
N ASP A 153 14.13 -13.68 -2.15
CA ASP A 153 13.54 -13.85 -3.48
C ASP A 153 12.17 -14.52 -3.34
N THR A 154 11.10 -13.90 -3.81
CA THR A 154 9.74 -14.49 -3.77
C THR A 154 9.58 -15.51 -4.91
N PRO A 155 9.44 -16.82 -4.61
CA PRO A 155 9.23 -17.83 -5.64
C PRO A 155 7.93 -17.58 -6.40
N GLN A 156 7.87 -17.99 -7.67
CA GLN A 156 6.69 -17.76 -8.51
C GLN A 156 5.40 -18.34 -7.89
N ALA A 157 5.49 -19.48 -7.21
CA ALA A 157 4.37 -20.11 -6.51
C ALA A 157 3.83 -19.28 -5.34
N TRP A 158 4.60 -18.32 -4.82
CA TRP A 158 4.24 -17.43 -3.70
C TRP A 158 3.96 -16.00 -4.14
N LYS A 159 4.13 -15.68 -5.43
CA LYS A 159 3.70 -14.38 -5.95
C LYS A 159 2.18 -14.30 -5.90
N ARG A 160 1.69 -13.28 -5.20
CA ARG A 160 0.28 -12.93 -5.12
C ARG A 160 0.11 -11.54 -5.72
N ILE A 161 -1.00 -11.37 -6.42
CA ILE A 161 -1.46 -10.07 -6.92
C ILE A 161 -2.84 -9.86 -6.32
N VAL A 162 -3.06 -8.66 -5.81
CA VAL A 162 -4.35 -8.20 -5.30
C VAL A 162 -4.83 -7.02 -6.13
N ASN A 163 -6.15 -6.90 -6.28
CA ASN A 163 -6.80 -5.75 -6.88
C ASN A 163 -7.07 -4.72 -5.78
N ILE A 164 -6.72 -3.47 -6.03
CA ILE A 164 -6.92 -2.37 -5.08
C ILE A 164 -8.13 -1.56 -5.49
N TYR A 165 -9.05 -1.38 -4.54
CA TYR A 165 -10.22 -0.53 -4.66
C TYR A 165 -10.21 0.53 -3.58
N ARG A 166 -10.68 1.73 -3.89
CA ARG A 166 -10.80 2.82 -2.92
C ARG A 166 -12.22 3.31 -2.82
N ALA A 167 -12.67 3.56 -1.59
CA ALA A 167 -13.97 4.17 -1.34
C ALA A 167 -14.01 5.59 -1.90
N THR A 168 -15.14 5.94 -2.50
CA THR A 168 -15.39 7.29 -3.04
C THR A 168 -15.87 8.27 -1.97
N LYS A 169 -16.34 7.76 -0.83
CA LYS A 169 -16.82 8.55 0.29
C LYS A 169 -15.84 8.48 1.46
N GLU A 170 -15.67 9.63 2.10
CA GLU A 170 -14.92 9.77 3.34
C GLU A 170 -15.56 8.95 4.47
N ILE A 171 -14.71 8.53 5.42
CA ILE A 171 -15.12 7.83 6.62
C ILE A 171 -15.76 8.85 7.56
N GLU A 172 -17.09 8.91 7.61
CA GLU A 172 -17.88 9.69 8.59
C GLU A 172 -17.30 11.07 8.94
N GLU A 173 -17.37 12.01 7.99
CA GLU A 173 -16.87 13.38 8.16
C GLU A 173 -15.41 13.42 8.63
N THR A 174 -14.56 12.49 8.20
CA THR A 174 -13.10 12.63 8.29
C THR A 174 -12.54 12.99 6.91
N CYS A 175 -11.22 13.14 6.76
CA CYS A 175 -10.61 13.35 5.43
C CYS A 175 -10.05 12.07 4.84
N GLN A 176 -10.26 10.93 5.49
CA GLN A 176 -9.74 9.65 5.08
C GLN A 176 -10.82 8.82 4.41
N VAL A 177 -10.39 7.91 3.55
CA VAL A 177 -11.20 6.93 2.85
C VAL A 177 -10.67 5.53 3.13
N TYR A 178 -11.50 4.52 2.91
CA TYR A 178 -11.06 3.13 2.95
C TYR A 178 -10.42 2.72 1.62
N GLU A 179 -9.31 2.00 1.71
CA GLU A 179 -8.70 1.28 0.59
C GLU A 179 -8.70 -0.22 0.90
N TYR A 180 -9.07 -1.02 -0.10
CA TYR A 180 -9.30 -2.45 -0.02
C TYR A 180 -8.32 -3.16 -0.94
N GLU A 181 -7.63 -4.17 -0.43
CA GLU A 181 -6.90 -5.15 -1.25
C GLU A 181 -7.75 -6.42 -1.34
N VAL A 182 -8.11 -6.85 -2.54
CA VAL A 182 -8.93 -8.04 -2.79
C VAL A 182 -8.13 -9.07 -3.59
N TYR A 183 -8.12 -10.32 -3.15
CA TYR A 183 -7.44 -11.40 -3.87
C TYR A 183 -8.34 -11.92 -5.00
N PRO A 184 -8.01 -11.71 -6.28
CA PRO A 184 -8.93 -11.96 -7.40
C PRO A 184 -9.30 -13.43 -7.59
N LYS A 185 -8.52 -14.38 -7.06
CA LYS A 185 -8.84 -15.81 -7.21
C LYS A 185 -10.04 -16.24 -6.37
N THR A 186 -10.20 -15.63 -5.19
CA THR A 186 -11.23 -16.02 -4.21
C THR A 186 -12.20 -14.88 -3.89
N HIS A 187 -11.87 -13.65 -4.31
CA HIS A 187 -12.55 -12.41 -3.95
C HIS A 187 -12.54 -12.12 -2.44
N ASP A 188 -11.61 -12.73 -1.72
CA ASP A 188 -11.40 -12.44 -0.30
C ASP A 188 -10.74 -11.07 -0.14
N ILE A 189 -11.27 -10.28 0.80
CA ILE A 189 -10.61 -9.05 1.22
C ILE A 189 -9.37 -9.44 2.02
N VAL A 190 -8.20 -9.10 1.50
CA VAL A 190 -6.90 -9.35 2.12
C VAL A 190 -6.55 -8.24 3.09
N GLU A 191 -6.88 -7.00 2.75
CA GLU A 191 -6.59 -5.85 3.59
C GLU A 191 -7.65 -4.77 3.44
N VAL A 192 -7.94 -4.09 4.55
CA VAL A 192 -8.56 -2.77 4.53
C VAL A 192 -7.66 -1.83 5.30
N ARG A 193 -7.38 -0.65 4.76
CA ARG A 193 -6.62 0.40 5.43
C ARG A 193 -7.29 1.75 5.25
N VAL A 194 -7.00 2.64 6.18
CA VAL A 194 -7.36 4.05 6.12
C VAL A 194 -6.25 4.79 5.35
N VAL A 195 -6.64 5.50 4.29
CA VAL A 195 -5.73 6.33 3.48
C VAL A 195 -6.35 7.71 3.27
N TYR A 196 -5.56 8.69 2.84
CA TYR A 196 -6.11 9.92 2.29
C TYR A 196 -6.53 9.69 0.83
N PRO A 197 -7.57 10.39 0.33
CA PRO A 197 -7.92 10.34 -1.07
C PRO A 197 -6.79 10.91 -1.94
N GLU A 198 -6.80 10.54 -3.23
CA GLU A 198 -5.72 10.86 -4.18
C GLU A 198 -5.54 12.37 -4.39
N ASP A 199 -6.61 13.14 -4.25
CA ASP A 199 -6.65 14.60 -4.40
C ASP A 199 -6.44 15.38 -3.08
N TYR A 200 -6.06 14.69 -2.00
CA TYR A 200 -5.89 15.32 -0.70
C TYR A 200 -4.73 16.33 -0.67
N GLN A 201 -5.05 17.57 -0.33
CA GLN A 201 -4.09 18.69 -0.33
C GLN A 201 -3.33 18.90 0.99
N GLY A 202 -3.28 17.89 1.86
CA GLY A 202 -2.48 17.93 3.08
C GLY A 202 -3.18 18.55 4.30
N ILE A 203 -4.22 19.36 4.11
CA ILE A 203 -4.97 20.00 5.21
C ILE A 203 -6.28 19.26 5.46
N CYS A 204 -6.43 18.66 6.64
CA CYS A 204 -7.68 18.06 7.09
C CYS A 204 -8.29 18.92 8.19
N THR A 205 -9.48 19.46 7.93
CA THR A 205 -10.26 20.25 8.89
C THR A 205 -11.46 19.49 9.44
N LYS A 206 -11.58 18.19 9.10
CA LYS A 206 -12.70 17.33 9.44
C LYS A 206 -12.40 16.49 10.68
N GLY A 207 -13.31 15.58 11.03
CA GLY A 207 -13.28 14.75 12.23
C GLY A 207 -12.06 13.83 12.36
N ASP A 208 -11.95 13.24 13.54
CA ASP A 208 -10.84 12.37 13.96
C ASP A 208 -11.33 10.92 14.05
N LEU A 209 -10.53 9.97 13.54
CA LEU A 209 -10.85 8.54 13.61
C LEU A 209 -10.92 8.00 15.05
N PHE A 210 -10.42 8.74 16.04
CA PHE A 210 -10.40 8.36 17.45
C PHE A 210 -11.36 9.18 18.31
N LEU A 211 -12.08 10.16 17.76
CA LEU A 211 -13.06 10.99 18.50
C LEU A 211 -14.39 11.16 17.74
N PRO A 212 -15.53 11.30 18.46
CA PRO A 212 -15.68 11.13 19.90
C PRO A 212 -15.55 9.67 20.33
N LYS A 213 -15.07 9.43 21.55
CA LYS A 213 -14.96 8.06 22.08
C LYS A 213 -16.34 7.47 22.32
N VAL A 214 -16.53 6.20 21.97
CA VAL A 214 -17.73 5.41 22.24
C VAL A 214 -17.44 4.36 23.33
N SER A 215 -18.48 3.72 23.84
CA SER A 215 -18.31 2.68 24.87
C SER A 215 -17.62 1.43 24.32
N GLU A 216 -16.87 0.71 25.17
CA GLU A 216 -16.25 -0.57 24.80
C GLU A 216 -17.27 -1.58 24.23
N ALA A 217 -18.50 -1.58 24.77
CA ALA A 217 -19.58 -2.43 24.25
C ALA A 217 -19.89 -2.10 22.79
N GLN A 218 -20.03 -0.81 22.45
CA GLN A 218 -20.25 -0.37 21.07
C GLN A 218 -19.08 -0.74 20.15
N ILE A 219 -17.83 -0.55 20.61
CA ILE A 219 -16.63 -0.93 19.84
C ILE A 219 -16.65 -2.44 19.54
N LYS A 220 -17.01 -3.25 20.54
CA LYS A 220 -17.11 -4.70 20.37
C LYS A 220 -18.22 -5.12 19.41
N GLU A 221 -19.37 -4.46 19.44
CA GLU A 221 -20.46 -4.73 18.51
C GLU A 221 -20.09 -4.35 17.06
N VAL A 222 -19.38 -3.24 16.85
CA VAL A 222 -18.83 -2.88 15.54
C VAL A 222 -17.87 -3.97 15.04
N GLY A 223 -16.91 -4.39 15.87
CA GLY A 223 -15.97 -5.45 15.50
C GLY A 223 -16.67 -6.77 15.15
N LYS A 224 -17.66 -7.19 15.95
CA LYS A 224 -18.47 -8.39 15.68
C LYS A 224 -19.24 -8.29 14.35
N THR A 225 -19.73 -7.11 14.00
CA THR A 225 -20.47 -6.90 12.76
C THR A 225 -19.59 -7.19 11.54
N TYR A 226 -18.38 -6.63 11.50
CA TYR A 226 -17.42 -6.93 10.42
C TYR A 226 -17.07 -8.41 10.34
N LEU A 227 -16.81 -9.05 11.49
CA LEU A 227 -16.47 -10.48 11.54
C LEU A 227 -17.61 -11.37 11.05
N LYS A 228 -18.86 -11.03 11.39
CA LYS A 228 -20.06 -11.73 10.91
C LYS A 228 -20.20 -11.60 9.39
N ASN A 229 -19.98 -10.40 8.85
CA ASN A 229 -20.08 -10.14 7.41
C ASN A 229 -19.07 -10.96 6.60
N LEU A 230 -17.89 -11.21 7.18
CA LEU A 230 -16.85 -12.05 6.57
C LEU A 230 -17.14 -13.55 6.64
N GLY A 231 -18.06 -13.99 7.52
CA GLY A 231 -18.33 -15.42 7.70
C GLY A 231 -17.14 -16.20 8.26
N LEU A 232 -16.25 -15.53 9.00
CA LEU A 232 -15.05 -16.17 9.57
C LEU A 232 -15.43 -17.21 10.63
N ALA A 233 -14.82 -18.39 10.53
CA ALA A 233 -15.01 -19.49 11.48
C ALA A 233 -13.96 -19.49 12.60
N GLN A 234 -12.89 -18.70 12.46
CA GLN A 234 -11.76 -18.72 13.39
C GLN A 234 -12.11 -18.07 14.74
N PRO A 235 -11.62 -18.62 15.86
CA PRO A 235 -11.81 -17.99 17.17
C PRO A 235 -10.86 -16.80 17.33
N LEU A 236 -11.37 -15.57 17.20
CA LEU A 236 -10.56 -14.36 17.37
C LEU A 236 -10.49 -13.95 18.84
N THR A 237 -9.27 -13.68 19.32
CA THR A 237 -9.01 -13.07 20.63
C THR A 237 -9.21 -11.56 20.53
N VAL A 238 -9.89 -10.96 21.52
CA VAL A 238 -10.17 -9.51 21.58
C VAL A 238 -9.33 -8.86 22.67
N THR A 239 -8.53 -7.86 22.32
CA THR A 239 -7.65 -7.15 23.26
C THR A 239 -7.65 -5.64 23.01
N PRO A 240 -7.74 -4.79 24.06
CA PRO A 240 -7.45 -3.37 23.91
C PRO A 240 -5.95 -3.16 23.65
N VAL A 241 -5.60 -2.11 22.91
CA VAL A 241 -4.23 -1.74 22.54
C VAL A 241 -4.06 -0.21 22.69
N ASP A 242 -2.84 0.24 22.98
CA ASP A 242 -2.43 1.65 23.12
C ASP A 242 -3.38 2.47 24.01
N ASP A 243 -3.38 2.21 25.31
CA ASP A 243 -4.21 2.91 26.32
C ASP A 243 -5.70 2.95 25.96
N MET A 244 -6.22 1.85 25.39
CA MET A 244 -7.60 1.73 24.95
C MET A 244 -7.98 2.77 23.88
N SER A 245 -7.04 3.17 23.03
CA SER A 245 -7.34 3.99 21.84
C SER A 245 -7.81 3.13 20.66
N ARG A 246 -7.49 1.83 20.67
CA ARG A 246 -7.94 0.85 19.67
C ARG A 246 -8.15 -0.55 20.25
N TRP A 247 -9.00 -1.34 19.60
CA TRP A 247 -9.32 -2.72 19.96
C TRP A 247 -8.95 -3.63 18.82
N GLN A 248 -8.27 -4.71 19.15
CA GLN A 248 -7.79 -5.70 18.21
C GLN A 248 -8.60 -6.97 18.34
N TRP A 249 -9.03 -7.51 17.20
CA TRP A 249 -9.38 -8.92 17.07
C TRP A 249 -8.24 -9.61 16.33
N LYS A 250 -7.74 -10.73 16.84
CA LYS A 250 -6.66 -11.48 16.20
C LYS A 250 -6.91 -12.98 16.27
N TRP A 251 -6.70 -13.64 15.15
CA TRP A 251 -6.44 -15.07 15.07
C TRP A 251 -5.18 -15.30 14.23
N GLN A 252 -4.43 -16.34 14.53
CA GLN A 252 -3.24 -16.76 13.78
C GLN A 252 -3.11 -18.27 13.86
N ASP A 253 -2.80 -18.93 12.75
CA ASP A 253 -2.49 -20.35 12.76
C ASP A 253 -1.08 -20.60 13.28
N GLU A 254 -0.94 -20.76 14.60
CA GLU A 254 0.34 -20.99 15.24
C GLU A 254 1.01 -22.32 14.84
N LYS A 255 0.23 -23.27 14.31
CA LYS A 255 0.72 -24.58 13.87
C LYS A 255 1.25 -24.56 12.45
N TYR A 256 0.83 -23.58 11.64
CA TYR A 256 1.33 -23.42 10.29
C TYR A 256 2.84 -23.14 10.31
N LYS A 257 3.55 -23.85 9.44
CA LYS A 257 4.97 -23.63 9.18
C LYS A 257 5.16 -23.59 7.68
N LEU A 258 5.85 -22.55 7.23
CA LEU A 258 6.44 -22.55 5.90
C LEU A 258 7.42 -23.73 5.77
N SER A 259 7.62 -24.23 4.56
CA SER A 259 8.68 -25.20 4.28
C SER A 259 10.05 -24.62 4.65
N ASP A 260 11.01 -25.47 5.01
CA ASP A 260 12.30 -25.07 5.59
C ASP A 260 13.09 -24.03 4.79
N GLU A 261 12.89 -23.96 3.47
CA GLU A 261 13.56 -23.02 2.57
C GLU A 261 12.88 -21.64 2.45
N LEU A 262 11.68 -21.48 3.05
CA LEU A 262 10.86 -20.29 2.93
C LEU A 262 10.75 -19.53 4.25
N VAL A 263 10.79 -18.20 4.13
CA VAL A 263 10.63 -17.26 5.22
C VAL A 263 9.56 -16.24 4.89
N GLY A 264 8.77 -15.85 5.89
CA GLY A 264 7.94 -14.65 5.82
C GLY A 264 8.78 -13.43 6.22
N ARG A 265 8.56 -12.28 5.56
CA ARG A 265 9.26 -11.02 5.91
C ARG A 265 8.97 -10.56 7.35
N SER A 266 7.80 -10.90 7.88
CA SER A 266 7.38 -10.61 9.25
C SER A 266 6.68 -11.81 9.90
N ALA A 267 6.41 -11.68 11.20
CA ALA A 267 5.57 -12.65 11.93
C ALA A 267 4.14 -12.76 11.36
N VAL A 268 3.66 -11.75 10.62
CA VAL A 268 2.34 -11.77 9.95
C VAL A 268 2.42 -12.49 8.61
N ASP A 269 3.54 -12.34 7.89
CA ASP A 269 3.75 -12.94 6.55
C ASP A 269 4.18 -14.41 6.61
N SER A 270 4.53 -14.92 7.78
CA SER A 270 5.02 -16.29 7.97
C SER A 270 3.93 -17.29 8.32
N LYS A 271 2.71 -16.83 8.64
CA LYS A 271 1.58 -17.68 9.03
C LYS A 271 0.24 -17.07 8.62
N PRO A 272 -0.76 -17.89 8.25
CA PRO A 272 -2.14 -17.44 8.07
C PRO A 272 -2.61 -16.64 9.28
N THR A 273 -3.07 -15.41 9.04
CA THR A 273 -3.44 -14.45 10.08
C THR A 273 -4.74 -13.75 9.69
N VAL A 274 -5.59 -13.53 10.68
CA VAL A 274 -6.73 -12.62 10.59
C VAL A 274 -6.60 -11.57 11.69
N ARG A 275 -6.68 -10.29 11.33
CA ARG A 275 -6.57 -9.18 12.25
C ARG A 275 -7.54 -8.07 11.90
N LEU A 276 -8.16 -7.47 12.90
CA LEU A 276 -9.05 -6.31 12.77
C LEU A 276 -8.69 -5.30 13.86
N PHE A 277 -8.63 -4.02 13.53
CA PHE A 277 -8.49 -2.92 14.47
C PHE A 277 -9.67 -1.97 14.35
N ILE A 278 -10.34 -1.71 15.48
CA ILE A 278 -11.39 -0.71 15.60
C ILE A 278 -10.90 0.40 16.55
N SER A 279 -11.10 1.66 16.18
CA SER A 279 -10.72 2.81 17.00
C SER A 279 -11.62 2.99 18.21
N SER A 280 -11.20 3.85 19.14
CA SER A 280 -12.02 4.29 20.27
C SER A 280 -13.30 5.05 19.87
N ALA A 281 -13.41 5.54 18.63
CA ALA A 281 -14.63 6.12 18.07
C ALA A 281 -15.48 5.10 17.28
N GLY A 282 -15.14 3.81 17.35
CA GLY A 282 -15.87 2.75 16.64
C GLY A 282 -15.64 2.73 15.14
N LYS A 283 -14.53 3.32 14.63
CA LYS A 283 -14.17 3.30 13.21
C LYS A 283 -13.30 2.10 12.90
N LEU A 284 -13.49 1.46 11.75
CA LEU A 284 -12.52 0.50 11.24
C LEU A 284 -11.22 1.26 10.92
N LEU A 285 -10.09 0.79 11.48
CA LEU A 285 -8.77 1.36 11.21
C LEU A 285 -7.98 0.48 10.24
N GLN A 286 -8.08 -0.84 10.43
CA GLN A 286 -7.40 -1.81 9.60
C GLN A 286 -8.10 -3.17 9.69
N TYR A 287 -8.11 -3.89 8.58
CA TYR A 287 -8.38 -5.32 8.51
C TYR A 287 -7.26 -6.00 7.73
N ASN A 288 -6.89 -7.21 8.10
CA ASN A 288 -5.93 -8.04 7.38
C ASN A 288 -6.36 -9.51 7.48
N ASN A 289 -6.39 -10.22 6.35
CA ASN A 289 -6.69 -11.64 6.26
C ASN A 289 -5.80 -12.29 5.19
N THR A 290 -4.79 -13.01 5.64
CA THR A 290 -3.81 -13.66 4.75
C THR A 290 -4.15 -15.11 4.44
N VAL A 291 -5.25 -15.67 4.99
CA VAL A 291 -5.54 -17.12 4.91
C VAL A 291 -5.54 -17.63 3.47
N ALA A 292 -6.31 -17.01 2.59
CA ALA A 292 -6.41 -17.40 1.18
C ALA A 292 -5.11 -17.21 0.39
N LEU A 293 -4.14 -16.43 0.92
CA LEU A 293 -2.85 -16.24 0.28
C LEU A 293 -1.91 -17.44 0.50
N PHE A 294 -2.13 -18.22 1.55
CA PHE A 294 -1.38 -19.46 1.81
C PHE A 294 -1.95 -20.69 1.09
N GLU A 295 -3.12 -20.56 0.46
CA GLU A 295 -3.71 -21.60 -0.38
C GLU A 295 -3.09 -21.51 -1.79
N ASN A 296 -2.53 -22.62 -2.27
CA ASN A 296 -1.89 -22.74 -3.59
C ASN A 296 -2.82 -23.41 -4.60
#